data_AF-A0A1X7TJZ2-F1
#
_entry.id   AF-A0A1X7TJZ2-F1
#
_cell.length_a   1.000
_cell.length_b   1.000
_cell.length_c   1.000
_cell.angle_alpha   90.00
_cell.angle_beta   90.00
_cell.angle_gamma   90.00
#
_symmetry.space_group_name_H-M   'P 1'
#
loop_
_entity.id
_entity.type
_entity.pdbx_description
1 polymer ?
#
loop_
_entity_poly.entity_id
_entity_poly.type
_entity_poly.pdbx_seq_one_letter_code
_entity_poly.pdbx_strand_id
1 'polypeptide(L)'
;MVTYSLATLIYIYTQYCDSRRTVNHKIQPPSTSQSCRTAPGDIAADKSQSPVQPIKFPITVFRKSGRAFQERWYSQYAWLEYSKEMDAAFCFPCRFFHQSSDATFTETGFKDWKHALGKKGVISNHSTGKAHTEAMITWKEYEKRSRTGQTIGVQLDDMGSRVICENRKYVVTLMEGILFCAQQGIAFRGHNEGEDALNPGNFKSLMALLSRHCQEKATGSNEVRLKKLSDTRWSCRYDSIVAVIATLPAIIATLQQTVDEEDRVKAIEATGILAQVKSFDFIVSLVIYKKIMGVSAKLSDLLQKESLDLGTAAGLIQGTTDTFEMMRCEDQWDLLWQEVIALSNHLDISQTPIRSARQRRPPAFISDCFLTGETPVATDLPVSETSTSYKQNVYFPTLDVIISEIKEHFSDLNISLLKSIDSLNPSSKKFLSIELLSPLLHQYQHCLSPGNVENEVVSLKHYLARNPIDKECPELHDLLEHIDPIKDAFPVLQECVTIAMTFGTSTATVERSFRLSVGSRCTFAPQ
;
A
#
# COMPACT_ATOMS: atom_id res chain seq x y z
N MET A 1 -12.83 16.53 -37.10
CA MET A 1 -12.99 16.84 -35.65
C MET A 1 -12.23 15.85 -34.76
N VAL A 2 -12.31 14.53 -34.97
CA VAL A 2 -11.62 13.51 -34.14
C VAL A 2 -10.08 13.64 -34.14
N THR A 3 -9.47 14.04 -35.26
CA THR A 3 -8.01 14.20 -35.40
C THR A 3 -7.43 15.36 -34.57
N TYR A 4 -8.16 16.48 -34.45
CA TYR A 4 -7.75 17.63 -33.65
C TYR A 4 -7.87 17.36 -32.14
N SER A 5 -8.89 16.63 -31.70
CA SER A 5 -9.03 16.24 -30.28
C SER A 5 -7.95 15.26 -29.83
N LEU A 6 -7.55 14.32 -30.69
CA LEU A 6 -6.47 13.37 -30.39
C LEU A 6 -5.09 14.03 -30.34
N ALA A 7 -4.78 14.93 -31.28
CA ALA A 7 -3.54 15.70 -31.25
C ALA A 7 -3.44 16.59 -30.00
N THR A 8 -4.58 17.17 -29.57
CA THR A 8 -4.66 17.98 -28.34
C THR A 8 -4.47 17.14 -27.09
N LEU A 9 -5.04 15.92 -27.02
CA LEU A 9 -4.82 14.98 -25.92
C LEU A 9 -3.36 14.51 -25.82
N ILE A 10 -2.71 14.23 -26.96
CA ILE A 10 -1.28 13.86 -27.01
C ILE A 10 -0.40 15.04 -26.57
N TYR A 11 -0.72 16.26 -27.01
CA TYR A 11 -0.03 17.48 -26.61
C TYR A 11 -0.19 17.78 -25.10
N ILE A 12 -1.41 17.66 -24.56
CA ILE A 12 -1.67 17.81 -23.13
C ILE A 12 -0.92 16.74 -22.33
N TYR A 13 -0.89 15.49 -22.80
CA TYR A 13 -0.18 14.41 -22.13
C TYR A 13 1.35 14.60 -22.13
N THR A 14 1.92 15.09 -23.23
CA THR A 14 3.36 15.41 -23.34
C THR A 14 3.75 16.62 -22.49
N GLN A 15 2.96 17.70 -22.49
CA GLN A 15 3.16 18.87 -21.62
C GLN A 15 2.99 18.54 -20.12
N TYR A 16 2.04 17.67 -19.77
CA TYR A 16 1.87 17.15 -18.42
C TYR A 16 3.06 16.28 -17.98
N CYS A 17 3.69 15.55 -18.90
CA CYS A 17 4.90 14.76 -18.63
C CYS A 17 6.13 15.64 -18.36
N ASP A 18 6.32 16.74 -19.09
CA ASP A 18 7.45 17.65 -18.89
C ASP A 18 7.32 18.51 -17.62
N SER A 19 6.10 18.91 -17.25
CA SER A 19 5.85 19.74 -16.06
C SER A 19 6.20 19.06 -14.72
N ARG A 20 6.30 17.73 -14.67
CA ARG A 20 6.72 16.98 -13.47
C ARG A 20 8.22 16.68 -13.40
N ARG A 21 9.02 16.99 -14.43
CA ARG A 21 10.49 16.86 -14.37
C ARG A 21 11.15 17.84 -13.40
N THR A 22 10.45 18.91 -12.97
CA THR A 22 11.04 20.02 -12.20
C THR A 22 10.62 20.08 -10.74
N VAL A 23 9.79 19.15 -10.23
CA VAL A 23 9.46 19.10 -8.80
C VAL A 23 10.55 18.33 -8.05
N ASN A 24 11.71 18.97 -7.87
CA ASN A 24 12.62 18.62 -6.79
C ASN A 24 11.88 18.88 -5.47
N HIS A 25 11.28 17.84 -4.91
CA HIS A 25 10.87 17.86 -3.51
C HIS A 25 12.14 18.03 -2.68
N LYS A 26 12.50 19.28 -2.36
CA LYS A 26 13.34 19.60 -1.20
C LYS A 26 12.57 19.08 0.00
N ILE A 27 12.90 17.86 0.42
CA ILE A 27 12.47 17.30 1.69
C ILE A 27 13.00 18.25 2.76
N GLN A 28 12.11 19.03 3.36
CA GLN A 28 12.45 19.76 4.57
C GLN A 28 12.80 18.72 5.64
N PRO A 29 13.94 18.87 6.34
CA PRO A 29 14.29 17.93 7.39
C PRO A 29 13.20 17.94 8.47
N PRO A 30 12.86 16.78 9.04
CA PRO A 30 11.82 16.67 10.04
C PRO A 30 12.21 17.50 11.27
N SER A 31 11.37 18.48 11.60
CA SER A 31 11.41 19.21 12.87
C SER A 31 11.31 18.19 14.01
N THR A 32 12.43 17.93 14.67
CA THR A 32 12.47 17.08 15.87
C THR A 32 13.05 17.87 17.02
N SER A 33 12.17 18.40 17.86
CA SER A 33 12.45 18.73 19.24
C SER A 33 12.73 17.42 20.00
N GLN A 34 13.99 17.05 20.11
CA GLN A 34 14.46 16.14 21.17
C GLN A 34 15.35 16.96 22.10
N SER A 35 14.92 17.06 23.34
CA SER A 35 15.58 17.84 24.38
C SER A 35 17.03 17.41 24.54
N CYS A 36 17.93 18.39 24.45
CA CYS A 36 19.34 18.22 24.70
C CYS A 36 19.53 17.83 26.17
N ARG A 37 20.12 16.66 26.42
CA ARG A 37 20.62 16.30 27.75
C ARG A 37 21.67 17.34 28.13
N THR A 38 21.51 17.94 29.31
CA THR A 38 22.38 18.92 29.99
C THR A 38 23.77 19.09 29.39
N ALA A 39 23.87 19.83 28.29
CA ALA A 39 25.13 20.17 27.66
C ALA A 39 25.45 21.65 27.95
N PRO A 40 26.73 22.03 28.06
CA PRO A 40 27.16 23.42 28.17
C PRO A 40 26.63 24.27 27.01
N GLY A 41 26.34 25.54 27.26
CA GLY A 41 25.75 26.44 26.25
C GLY A 41 26.71 26.86 25.14
N ASP A 42 28.00 26.54 25.29
CA ASP A 42 29.11 26.97 24.44
C ASP A 42 29.63 25.90 23.47
N ILE A 43 28.95 24.75 23.37
CA ILE A 43 29.22 23.67 22.40
C ILE A 43 27.99 23.40 21.54
N ALA A 44 28.10 22.54 20.50
CA ALA A 44 27.00 22.32 19.57
C ALA A 44 25.70 21.91 20.29
N ALA A 45 24.60 22.55 19.90
CA ALA A 45 23.28 22.36 20.50
C ALA A 45 22.45 21.26 19.80
N ASP A 46 22.73 21.02 18.51
CA ASP A 46 22.00 20.09 17.69
C ASP A 46 22.91 19.34 16.69
N LYS A 47 22.38 18.25 16.14
CA LYS A 47 23.07 17.34 15.22
C LYS A 47 23.40 17.90 13.83
N SER A 48 22.83 19.06 13.46
CA SER A 48 23.08 19.74 12.18
C SER A 48 24.27 20.69 12.22
N GLN A 49 24.73 21.04 13.42
CA GLN A 49 25.93 21.85 13.62
C GLN A 49 27.20 21.01 13.49
N SER A 50 28.35 21.69 13.37
CA SER A 50 29.67 21.04 13.37
C SER A 50 30.32 21.11 14.76
N PRO A 51 31.25 20.21 15.08
CA PRO A 51 31.98 20.23 16.35
C PRO A 51 32.58 21.61 16.65
N VAL A 52 32.29 22.17 17.84
CA VAL A 52 32.84 23.45 18.29
C VAL A 52 34.28 23.28 18.80
N GLN A 53 35.23 23.95 18.14
CA GLN A 53 36.69 23.79 18.34
C GLN A 53 37.38 25.16 18.58
N PRO A 54 37.35 25.72 19.81
CA PRO A 54 38.01 26.98 20.13
C PRO A 54 39.54 26.86 20.22
N ILE A 55 40.27 27.98 20.14
CA ILE A 55 41.74 28.00 20.05
C ILE A 55 42.44 28.36 21.38
N LYS A 56 41.72 28.94 22.35
CA LYS A 56 42.27 29.37 23.66
C LYS A 56 41.70 28.53 24.79
N PHE A 57 42.58 27.96 25.62
CA PHE A 57 42.22 27.02 26.70
C PHE A 57 42.77 27.50 28.07
N PRO A 58 41.99 27.41 29.15
CA PRO A 58 42.47 27.65 30.51
C PRO A 58 43.61 26.68 30.90
N ILE A 59 44.53 27.14 31.74
CA ILE A 59 45.61 26.31 32.28
C ILE A 59 45.22 25.86 33.67
N THR A 60 45.06 24.55 33.85
CA THR A 60 44.88 23.94 35.16
C THR A 60 46.25 23.71 35.80
N VAL A 61 46.54 24.39 36.92
CA VAL A 61 47.81 24.24 37.65
C VAL A 61 47.66 23.17 38.72
N PHE A 62 48.41 22.08 38.60
CA PHE A 62 48.49 21.06 39.64
C PHE A 62 49.94 20.94 40.14
N ARG A 63 50.14 21.24 41.42
CA ARG A 63 51.47 21.33 42.07
C ARG A 63 52.38 22.38 41.38
N LYS A 64 53.36 21.94 40.58
CA LYS A 64 54.38 22.80 39.92
C LYS A 64 54.27 22.82 38.39
N SER A 65 53.29 22.12 37.80
CA SER A 65 53.13 22.04 36.34
C SER A 65 51.71 22.45 35.93
N GLY A 66 51.61 23.42 35.03
CA GLY A 66 50.36 23.76 34.35
C GLY A 66 50.11 22.81 33.19
N ARG A 67 48.85 22.38 33.00
CA ARG A 67 48.42 21.59 31.84
C ARG A 67 47.13 22.19 31.31
N ALA A 68 46.98 22.17 29.99
CA ALA A 68 45.79 22.62 29.30
C ALA A 68 45.47 21.65 28.16
N PHE A 69 44.24 21.73 27.67
CA PHE A 69 43.87 21.14 26.38
C PHE A 69 44.78 21.69 25.27
N GLN A 70 45.07 20.87 24.26
CA GLN A 70 45.97 21.26 23.17
C GLN A 70 45.24 21.26 21.84
N GLU A 71 45.30 22.38 21.11
CA GLU A 71 44.64 22.58 19.81
C GLU A 71 45.00 21.47 18.80
N ARG A 72 46.24 21.01 18.79
CA ARG A 72 46.71 19.93 17.90
C ARG A 72 45.90 18.63 18.00
N TRP A 73 45.16 18.43 19.11
CA TRP A 73 44.28 17.27 19.25
C TRP A 73 43.11 17.30 18.28
N TYR A 74 42.66 18.47 17.82
CA TYR A 74 41.61 18.57 16.80
C TYR A 74 42.05 18.01 15.45
N SER A 75 43.32 18.22 15.07
CA SER A 75 43.87 17.66 13.83
C SER A 75 43.91 16.13 13.84
N GLN A 76 44.06 15.53 15.02
CA GLN A 76 44.07 14.08 15.18
C GLN A 76 42.66 13.50 15.43
N TYR A 77 41.78 14.28 16.06
CA TYR A 77 40.43 13.88 16.46
C TYR A 77 39.42 14.96 16.04
N ALA A 78 39.09 14.99 14.75
CA ALA A 78 38.20 16.01 14.18
C ALA A 78 36.78 16.03 14.79
N TRP A 79 36.38 14.95 15.48
CA TRP A 79 35.09 14.81 16.17
C TRP A 79 35.07 15.42 17.58
N LEU A 80 36.23 15.88 18.08
CA LEU A 80 36.39 16.37 19.45
C LEU A 80 35.85 17.81 19.56
N GLU A 81 35.06 18.05 20.61
CA GLU A 81 34.56 19.37 20.99
C GLU A 81 35.13 19.81 22.32
N TYR A 82 35.18 21.12 22.56
CA TYR A 82 35.65 21.66 23.83
C TYR A 82 34.74 22.79 24.32
N SER A 83 34.33 22.68 25.58
CA SER A 83 33.59 23.72 26.32
C SER A 83 34.58 24.53 27.16
N LYS A 84 34.60 25.85 26.94
CA LYS A 84 35.33 26.82 27.77
C LYS A 84 34.65 27.05 29.10
N GLU A 85 33.32 26.98 29.15
CA GLU A 85 32.54 27.14 30.39
C GLU A 85 32.90 26.03 31.38
N MET A 86 33.02 24.79 30.89
CA MET A 86 33.30 23.63 31.73
C MET A 86 34.79 23.29 31.83
N ASP A 87 35.66 23.90 31.03
CA ASP A 87 37.06 23.47 30.82
C ASP A 87 37.15 21.95 30.59
N ALA A 88 36.41 21.46 29.57
CA ALA A 88 36.22 20.03 29.33
C ALA A 88 36.07 19.68 27.85
N ALA A 89 36.54 18.48 27.48
CA ALA A 89 36.42 17.92 26.14
C ALA A 89 35.24 16.93 26.03
N PHE A 90 34.52 17.00 24.91
CA PHE A 90 33.35 16.19 24.59
C PHE A 90 33.50 15.52 23.23
N CYS A 91 32.69 14.49 22.98
CA CYS A 91 32.64 13.79 21.70
C CYS A 91 31.32 14.08 20.98
N PHE A 92 31.37 14.89 19.92
CA PHE A 92 30.19 15.31 19.17
C PHE A 92 29.35 14.12 18.64
N PRO A 93 29.94 13.11 17.96
CA PRO A 93 29.20 11.95 17.47
C PRO A 93 28.49 11.19 18.59
N CYS A 94 29.20 10.93 19.70
CA CYS A 94 28.66 10.17 20.82
C CYS A 94 27.56 10.94 21.56
N ARG A 95 27.58 12.28 21.57
CA ARG A 95 26.52 13.10 22.18
C ARG A 95 25.20 13.01 21.42
N PHE A 96 25.25 12.97 20.08
CA PHE A 96 24.05 13.11 19.25
C PHE A 96 23.58 11.81 18.59
N PHE A 97 24.48 10.86 18.35
CA PHE A 97 24.20 9.70 17.50
C PHE A 97 24.34 8.35 18.21
N HIS A 98 24.67 8.32 19.51
CA HIS A 98 24.76 7.08 20.27
C HIS A 98 24.40 7.29 21.74
N GLN A 99 23.88 6.25 22.41
CA GLN A 99 23.65 6.28 23.86
C GLN A 99 24.76 5.48 24.54
N SER A 100 25.89 6.13 24.82
CA SER A 100 26.96 5.49 25.60
C SER A 100 26.57 5.39 27.07
N SER A 101 26.93 4.27 27.72
CA SER A 101 26.85 4.12 29.17
C SER A 101 27.90 4.95 29.92
N ASP A 102 29.01 5.28 29.25
CA ASP A 102 30.04 6.17 29.76
C ASP A 102 29.66 7.63 29.49
N ALA A 103 29.39 8.36 30.58
CA ALA A 103 29.00 9.77 30.59
C ALA A 103 30.18 10.73 30.37
N THR A 104 31.43 10.24 30.41
CA THR A 104 32.64 11.06 30.43
C THR A 104 32.76 11.99 29.22
N PHE A 105 32.38 11.53 28.02
CA PHE A 105 32.46 12.32 26.78
C PHE A 105 31.12 12.85 26.28
N THR A 106 30.04 12.61 27.02
CA THR A 106 28.67 12.97 26.61
C THR A 106 28.01 13.97 27.55
N GLU A 107 28.15 13.81 28.87
CA GLU A 107 27.46 14.62 29.88
C GLU A 107 28.44 15.37 30.81
N THR A 108 29.45 14.70 31.37
CA THR A 108 30.33 15.29 32.39
C THR A 108 31.55 16.03 31.82
N GLY A 109 32.04 15.58 30.67
CA GLY A 109 33.20 16.14 29.97
C GLY A 109 34.54 15.65 30.53
N PHE A 110 35.50 15.42 29.64
CA PHE A 110 36.84 14.94 29.99
C PHE A 110 37.80 16.10 30.32
N LYS A 111 38.49 16.03 31.46
CA LYS A 111 39.41 17.10 31.95
C LYS A 111 40.83 16.64 32.31
N ASP A 112 41.11 15.33 32.31
CA ASP A 112 42.42 14.82 32.73
C ASP A 112 43.47 14.87 31.61
N TRP A 113 43.99 16.07 31.38
CA TRP A 113 44.96 16.35 30.31
C TRP A 113 46.25 15.52 30.43
N LYS A 114 46.59 15.00 31.62
CA LYS A 114 47.77 14.16 31.82
C LYS A 114 47.62 12.79 31.17
N HIS A 115 46.42 12.24 31.15
CA HIS A 115 46.13 10.91 30.61
C HIS A 115 45.28 10.96 29.34
N ALA A 116 45.27 12.11 28.65
CA ALA A 116 44.53 12.31 27.41
C ALA A 116 45.00 11.37 26.29
N LEU A 117 46.31 11.29 26.05
CA LEU A 117 46.92 10.59 24.91
C LEU A 117 47.86 9.45 25.34
N GLY A 118 48.23 8.58 24.38
CA GLY A 118 49.11 7.42 24.56
C GLY A 118 48.38 6.07 24.54
N LYS A 119 49.12 4.96 24.73
CA LYS A 119 48.59 3.58 24.66
C LYS A 119 47.55 3.25 25.75
N LYS A 120 47.54 4.01 26.84
CA LYS A 120 46.52 3.97 27.91
C LYS A 120 45.75 5.30 28.02
N GLY A 121 45.82 6.15 26.98
CA GLY A 121 45.18 7.45 26.97
C GLY A 121 43.66 7.31 26.83
N VAL A 122 42.91 8.13 27.57
CA VAL A 122 41.44 8.03 27.63
C VAL A 122 40.80 8.44 26.30
N ILE A 123 41.32 9.49 25.63
CA ILE A 123 40.84 9.92 24.31
C ILE A 123 41.23 8.88 23.24
N SER A 124 42.46 8.35 23.31
CA SER A 124 42.92 7.30 22.39
C SER A 124 42.02 6.07 22.45
N ASN A 125 41.73 5.57 23.66
CA ASN A 125 40.91 4.37 23.85
C ASN A 125 39.45 4.61 23.48
N HIS A 126 38.90 5.80 23.77
CA HIS A 126 37.56 6.18 23.33
C HIS A 126 37.44 6.12 21.81
N SER A 127 38.43 6.66 21.09
CA SER A 127 38.42 6.69 19.62
C SER A 127 38.37 5.29 18.96
N THR A 128 38.90 4.28 19.64
CA THR A 128 38.89 2.88 19.18
C THR A 128 37.71 2.08 19.71
N GLY A 129 36.88 2.65 20.58
CA GLY A 129 35.76 1.97 21.22
C GLY A 129 34.60 1.73 20.26
N LYS A 130 33.93 0.57 20.40
CA LYS A 130 32.79 0.16 19.56
C LYS A 130 31.68 1.22 19.51
N ALA A 131 31.27 1.74 20.67
CA ALA A 131 30.26 2.80 20.78
C ALA A 131 30.63 4.07 19.98
N HIS A 132 31.88 4.51 20.04
CA HIS A 132 32.36 5.66 19.28
C HIS A 132 32.37 5.38 17.77
N THR A 133 32.81 4.20 17.36
CA THR A 133 32.84 3.83 15.94
C THR A 133 31.44 3.79 15.33
N GLU A 134 30.44 3.27 16.04
CA GLU A 134 29.04 3.26 15.61
C GLU A 134 28.45 4.69 15.54
N ALA A 135 28.77 5.54 16.52
CA ALA A 135 28.37 6.94 16.53
C ALA A 135 28.98 7.71 15.34
N MET A 136 30.25 7.46 15.04
CA MET A 136 30.97 8.07 13.91
C MET A 136 30.39 7.66 12.56
N ILE A 137 30.05 6.38 12.39
CA ILE A 137 29.39 5.88 11.16
C ILE A 137 28.05 6.60 10.97
N THR A 138 27.22 6.63 12.02
CA THR A 138 25.89 7.27 11.99
C THR A 138 25.99 8.78 11.70
N TRP A 139 26.98 9.47 12.26
CA TRP A 139 27.21 10.88 11.99
C TRP A 139 27.66 11.13 10.54
N LYS A 140 28.60 10.33 10.02
CA LYS A 140 29.06 10.44 8.62
C LYS A 140 27.96 10.13 7.62
N GLU A 141 27.08 9.19 7.93
CA GLU A 141 25.87 8.93 7.14
C GLU A 141 24.92 10.12 7.17
N TYR A 142 24.69 10.72 8.34
CA TYR A 142 23.84 11.91 8.46
C TYR A 142 24.42 13.10 7.67
N GLU A 143 25.74 13.31 7.71
CA GLU A 143 26.45 14.33 6.93
C GLU A 143 26.27 14.09 5.42
N LYS A 144 26.40 12.83 4.97
CA LYS A 144 26.19 12.44 3.58
C LYS A 144 24.73 12.63 3.14
N ARG A 145 23.76 12.15 3.93
CA ARG A 145 22.32 12.28 3.67
C ARG A 145 21.88 13.74 3.59
N SER A 146 22.39 14.58 4.49
CA SER A 146 22.06 16.02 4.51
C SER A 146 22.64 16.78 3.31
N ARG A 147 23.74 16.30 2.72
CA ARG A 147 24.35 16.88 1.52
C ARG A 147 23.74 16.36 0.21
N THR A 148 23.43 15.07 0.11
CA THR A 148 23.07 14.44 -1.17
C THR A 148 21.57 14.13 -1.32
N GLY A 149 20.81 14.07 -0.22
CA GLY A 149 19.38 13.73 -0.25
C GLY A 149 19.06 12.28 -0.68
N GLN A 150 20.07 11.43 -0.87
CA GLN A 150 19.88 10.05 -1.33
C GLN A 150 19.61 9.11 -0.15
N THR A 151 18.41 8.53 -0.11
CA THR A 151 18.04 7.39 0.75
C THR A 151 17.75 6.17 -0.13
N ILE A 152 17.70 4.97 0.46
CA ILE A 152 17.29 3.75 -0.27
C ILE A 152 15.86 3.89 -0.81
N GLY A 153 14.97 4.58 -0.08
CA GLY A 153 13.64 4.96 -0.57
C GLY A 153 13.67 5.82 -1.85
N VAL A 154 14.59 6.79 -1.94
CA VAL A 154 14.78 7.63 -3.15
C VAL A 154 15.34 6.81 -4.33
N GLN A 155 16.15 5.78 -4.07
CA GLN A 155 16.67 4.89 -5.11
C GLN A 155 15.61 3.91 -5.64
N LEU A 156 14.77 3.38 -4.76
CA LEU A 156 13.61 2.56 -5.14
C LEU A 156 12.56 3.38 -5.90
N ASP A 157 12.37 4.66 -5.54
CA ASP A 157 11.54 5.59 -6.31
C ASP A 157 12.18 6.00 -7.65
N ASP A 158 13.51 6.08 -7.78
CA ASP A 158 14.19 6.29 -9.07
C ASP A 158 13.97 5.08 -10.00
N MET A 159 14.12 3.85 -9.48
CA MET A 159 13.79 2.64 -10.24
C MET A 159 12.30 2.60 -10.65
N GLY A 160 11.39 2.96 -9.74
CA GLY A 160 9.98 3.11 -10.05
C GLY A 160 9.71 4.19 -11.11
N SER A 161 10.45 5.30 -11.07
CA SER A 161 10.35 6.40 -12.03
C SER A 161 10.88 6.01 -13.41
N ARG A 162 11.91 5.15 -13.48
CA ARG A 162 12.42 4.57 -14.74
C ARG A 162 11.37 3.68 -15.40
N VAL A 163 10.73 2.80 -14.63
CA VAL A 163 9.64 1.95 -15.14
C VAL A 163 8.43 2.79 -15.58
N ILE A 164 8.08 3.84 -14.83
CA ILE A 164 7.02 4.78 -15.25
C ILE A 164 7.42 5.51 -16.54
N CYS A 165 8.69 5.88 -16.71
CA CYS A 165 9.22 6.51 -17.92
C CYS A 165 9.16 5.54 -19.11
N GLU A 166 9.53 4.28 -18.93
CA GLU A 166 9.42 3.22 -19.95
C GLU A 166 7.96 2.95 -20.32
N ASN A 167 7.08 2.77 -19.34
CA ASN A 167 5.63 2.64 -19.56
C ASN A 167 5.04 3.83 -20.32
N ARG A 168 5.50 5.05 -20.04
CA ARG A 168 5.11 6.25 -20.80
C ARG A 168 5.60 6.20 -22.25
N LYS A 169 6.81 5.71 -22.51
CA LYS A 169 7.29 5.49 -23.89
C LYS A 169 6.39 4.49 -24.62
N TYR A 170 6.02 3.36 -23.99
CA TYR A 170 5.09 2.39 -24.59
C TYR A 170 3.73 3.03 -24.93
N VAL A 171 3.16 3.84 -24.03
CA VAL A 171 1.89 4.54 -24.26
C VAL A 171 1.99 5.55 -25.39
N VAL A 172 3.09 6.32 -25.47
CA VAL A 172 3.34 7.26 -26.58
C VAL A 172 3.42 6.51 -27.91
N THR A 173 4.15 5.39 -27.98
CA THR A 173 4.23 4.55 -29.19
C THR A 173 2.85 4.02 -29.62
N LEU A 174 2.02 3.58 -28.67
CA LEU A 174 0.65 3.15 -28.97
C LEU A 174 -0.19 4.31 -29.54
N MET A 175 -0.10 5.49 -28.92
CA MET A 175 -0.82 6.69 -29.36
C MET A 175 -0.36 7.17 -30.74
N GLU A 176 0.93 7.11 -31.04
CA GLU A 176 1.49 7.42 -32.36
C GLU A 176 1.01 6.42 -33.41
N GLY A 177 0.95 5.13 -33.08
CA GLY A 177 0.37 4.12 -33.95
C GLY A 177 -1.12 4.34 -34.21
N ILE A 178 -1.86 4.77 -33.19
CA ILE A 178 -3.28 5.12 -33.34
C ILE A 178 -3.42 6.35 -34.25
N LEU A 179 -2.61 7.38 -34.01
CA LEU A 179 -2.61 8.62 -34.77
C LEU A 179 -2.24 8.38 -36.22
N PHE A 180 -1.24 7.54 -36.49
CA PHE A 180 -0.84 7.15 -37.84
C PHE A 180 -2.02 6.52 -38.59
N CYS A 181 -2.67 5.50 -38.01
CA CYS A 181 -3.83 4.87 -38.65
C CYS A 181 -4.95 5.89 -38.91
N ALA A 182 -5.22 6.78 -37.95
CA ALA A 182 -6.22 7.83 -38.09
C ALA A 182 -5.88 8.87 -39.17
N GLN A 183 -4.61 9.31 -39.27
CA GLN A 183 -4.15 10.27 -40.26
C GLN A 183 -4.17 9.71 -41.68
N GLN A 184 -3.86 8.43 -41.84
CA GLN A 184 -3.90 7.75 -43.13
C GLN A 184 -5.32 7.29 -43.51
N GLY A 185 -6.31 7.44 -42.62
CA GLY A 185 -7.68 6.99 -42.86
C GLY A 185 -7.81 5.48 -43.03
N ILE A 186 -6.88 4.70 -42.47
CA ILE A 186 -6.87 3.24 -42.58
C ILE A 186 -7.54 2.60 -41.37
N ALA A 187 -8.25 1.51 -41.59
CA ALA A 187 -8.92 0.77 -40.52
C ALA A 187 -7.89 0.22 -39.52
N PHE A 188 -8.19 0.35 -38.22
CA PHE A 188 -7.31 -0.17 -37.16
C PHE A 188 -7.27 -1.70 -37.14
N ARG A 189 -8.45 -2.33 -37.32
CA ARG A 189 -8.67 -3.77 -37.22
C ARG A 189 -8.74 -4.43 -38.60
N GLY A 190 -8.35 -5.72 -38.65
CA GLY A 190 -8.55 -6.59 -39.81
C GLY A 190 -9.83 -7.43 -39.69
N HIS A 191 -10.14 -8.19 -40.73
CA HIS A 191 -11.28 -9.14 -40.70
C HIS A 191 -11.07 -10.29 -39.72
N ASN A 192 -9.81 -10.66 -39.46
CA ASN A 192 -9.42 -11.68 -38.50
C ASN A 192 -8.18 -11.19 -37.74
N GLU A 193 -8.22 -11.20 -36.41
CA GLU A 193 -7.12 -10.78 -35.56
C GLU A 193 -6.52 -11.90 -34.69
N GLY A 194 -6.83 -13.17 -35.02
CA GLY A 194 -6.27 -14.34 -34.37
C GLY A 194 -4.75 -14.45 -34.56
N GLU A 195 -4.08 -15.23 -33.71
CA GLU A 195 -2.61 -15.36 -33.67
C GLU A 195 -2.02 -15.89 -34.99
N ASP A 196 -2.75 -16.75 -35.71
CA ASP A 196 -2.35 -17.32 -37.01
C ASP A 196 -2.82 -16.51 -38.23
N ALA A 197 -3.42 -15.33 -38.01
CA ALA A 197 -3.96 -14.53 -39.11
C ALA A 197 -2.82 -13.95 -39.97
N LEU A 198 -2.86 -14.22 -41.28
CA LEU A 198 -1.89 -13.71 -42.26
C LEU A 198 -1.90 -12.16 -42.33
N ASN A 199 -3.03 -11.54 -41.98
CA ASN A 199 -3.19 -10.08 -41.88
C ASN A 199 -4.06 -9.74 -40.65
N PRO A 200 -3.44 -9.57 -39.46
CA PRO A 200 -4.14 -9.36 -38.19
C PRO A 200 -4.68 -7.93 -38.01
N GLY A 201 -4.69 -7.11 -39.06
CA GLY A 201 -5.08 -5.70 -39.03
C GLY A 201 -3.90 -4.73 -39.00
N ASN A 202 -4.15 -3.49 -39.44
CA ASN A 202 -3.10 -2.49 -39.64
C ASN A 202 -2.44 -2.06 -38.32
N PHE A 203 -3.22 -1.89 -37.25
CA PHE A 203 -2.67 -1.48 -35.96
C PHE A 203 -1.81 -2.58 -35.33
N LYS A 204 -2.29 -3.84 -35.30
CA LYS A 204 -1.49 -4.97 -34.81
C LYS A 204 -0.21 -5.17 -35.62
N SER A 205 -0.29 -5.06 -36.94
CA SER A 205 0.88 -5.18 -37.83
C SER A 205 1.89 -4.05 -37.61
N LEU A 206 1.41 -2.81 -37.39
CA LEU A 206 2.25 -1.67 -37.07
C LEU A 206 2.93 -1.83 -35.71
N MET A 207 2.21 -2.29 -34.67
CA MET A 207 2.80 -2.57 -33.37
C MET A 207 3.83 -3.71 -33.43
N ALA A 208 3.56 -4.76 -34.20
CA ALA A 208 4.50 -5.84 -34.42
C ALA A 208 5.75 -5.41 -35.21
N LEU A 209 5.64 -4.42 -36.09
CA LEU A 209 6.79 -3.81 -36.76
C LEU A 209 7.61 -2.97 -35.78
N LEU A 210 6.96 -2.09 -35.02
CA LEU A 210 7.62 -1.21 -34.04
C LEU A 210 8.30 -2.01 -32.93
N SER A 211 7.70 -3.11 -32.47
CA SER A 211 8.31 -3.97 -31.44
C SER A 211 9.61 -4.63 -31.88
N ARG A 212 9.79 -4.94 -33.18
CA ARG A 212 11.06 -5.47 -33.72
C ARG A 212 12.19 -4.44 -33.69
N HIS A 213 11.85 -3.15 -33.68
CA HIS A 213 12.80 -2.05 -33.67
C HIS A 213 13.08 -1.51 -32.25
N CYS A 214 12.35 -1.96 -31.23
CA CYS A 214 12.71 -1.73 -29.84
C CYS A 214 13.82 -2.69 -29.41
N GLN A 215 14.98 -2.16 -28.99
CA GLN A 215 16.15 -2.95 -28.55
C GLN A 215 15.97 -3.66 -27.20
N GLU A 216 14.88 -3.40 -26.49
CA GLU A 216 14.54 -4.12 -25.26
C GLU A 216 13.63 -5.30 -25.60
N LYS A 217 14.25 -6.48 -25.75
CA LYS A 217 13.50 -7.73 -25.66
C LYS A 217 12.80 -7.74 -24.30
N ALA A 218 11.48 -7.53 -24.31
CA ALA A 218 10.65 -8.11 -23.28
C ALA A 218 10.87 -9.63 -23.37
N THR A 219 11.76 -10.16 -22.53
CA THR A 219 11.87 -11.59 -22.32
C THR A 219 10.49 -12.04 -21.85
N GLY A 220 9.77 -12.73 -22.73
CA GLY A 220 8.47 -13.34 -22.46
C GLY A 220 8.58 -14.52 -21.52
N SER A 221 9.27 -14.35 -20.40
CA SER A 221 9.15 -15.24 -19.26
C SER A 221 7.96 -14.78 -18.44
N ASN A 222 7.11 -15.71 -18.03
CA ASN A 222 6.18 -15.59 -16.91
C ASN A 222 6.93 -15.32 -15.58
N GLU A 223 7.82 -14.33 -15.56
CA GLU A 223 8.53 -13.89 -14.38
C GLU A 223 7.53 -13.14 -13.51
N VAL A 224 7.15 -13.77 -12.41
CA VAL A 224 6.44 -13.08 -11.35
C VAL A 224 7.38 -12.04 -10.78
N ARG A 225 7.08 -10.76 -11.02
CA ARG A 225 7.89 -9.62 -10.55
C ARG A 225 7.23 -8.98 -9.35
N LEU A 226 8.06 -8.41 -8.47
CA LEU A 226 7.57 -7.58 -7.37
C LEU A 226 6.79 -6.40 -7.93
N LYS A 227 5.55 -6.28 -7.47
CA LYS A 227 4.65 -5.18 -7.84
C LYS A 227 4.80 -4.05 -6.83
N LYS A 228 4.80 -2.81 -7.31
CA LYS A 228 4.70 -1.64 -6.43
C LYS A 228 3.36 -1.69 -5.71
N LEU A 229 3.38 -1.58 -4.39
CA LEU A 229 2.16 -1.44 -3.59
C LEU A 229 1.41 -0.19 -4.04
N SER A 230 0.16 -0.37 -4.44
CA SER A 230 -0.72 0.74 -4.76
C SER A 230 -1.33 1.31 -3.48
N ASP A 231 -1.08 2.59 -3.21
CA ASP A 231 -1.69 3.30 -2.09
C ASP A 231 -3.21 3.45 -2.26
N THR A 232 -3.69 3.42 -3.51
CA THR A 232 -5.08 3.74 -3.86
C THR A 232 -5.88 2.58 -4.45
N ARG A 233 -5.29 1.39 -4.68
CA ARG A 233 -6.00 0.26 -5.30
C ARG A 233 -5.82 -1.02 -4.49
N TRP A 234 -6.79 -1.31 -3.63
CA TRP A 234 -6.81 -2.48 -2.78
C TRP A 234 -6.71 -3.80 -3.56
N SER A 235 -7.40 -3.93 -4.71
CA SER A 235 -7.35 -5.12 -5.56
C SER A 235 -5.93 -5.48 -6.03
N CYS A 236 -5.06 -4.48 -6.23
CA CYS A 236 -3.65 -4.69 -6.60
C CYS A 236 -2.77 -5.22 -5.45
N ARG A 237 -3.26 -5.23 -4.20
CA ARG A 237 -2.50 -5.72 -3.03
C ARG A 237 -2.42 -7.23 -3.01
N TYR A 238 -3.49 -7.94 -3.39
CA TYR A 238 -3.47 -9.40 -3.52
C TYR A 238 -2.39 -9.86 -4.50
N ASP A 239 -2.37 -9.24 -5.66
CA ASP A 239 -1.37 -9.42 -6.70
C ASP A 239 0.08 -9.21 -6.21
N SER A 240 0.27 -8.21 -5.34
CA SER A 240 1.58 -7.91 -4.73
C SER A 240 1.98 -8.98 -3.72
N ILE A 241 1.04 -9.46 -2.89
CA ILE A 241 1.25 -10.54 -1.93
C ILE A 241 1.63 -11.83 -2.65
N VAL A 242 0.90 -12.20 -3.71
CA VAL A 242 1.19 -13.39 -4.53
C VAL A 242 2.59 -13.30 -5.12
N ALA A 243 2.98 -12.11 -5.62
CA ALA A 243 4.32 -11.89 -6.14
C ALA A 243 5.42 -12.02 -5.09
N VAL A 244 5.19 -11.45 -3.90
CA VAL A 244 6.13 -11.57 -2.75
C VAL A 244 6.30 -13.03 -2.35
N ILE A 245 5.22 -13.81 -2.23
CA ILE A 245 5.29 -15.23 -1.88
C ILE A 245 6.08 -16.01 -2.94
N ALA A 246 5.79 -15.80 -4.22
CA ALA A 246 6.46 -16.50 -5.31
C ALA A 246 7.96 -16.17 -5.41
N THR A 247 8.34 -14.94 -5.07
CA THR A 247 9.72 -14.46 -5.15
C THR A 247 10.46 -14.45 -3.81
N LEU A 248 9.83 -14.97 -2.75
CA LEU A 248 10.34 -14.90 -1.38
C LEU A 248 11.74 -15.51 -1.20
N PRO A 249 12.08 -16.68 -1.79
CA PRO A 249 13.45 -17.21 -1.75
C PRO A 249 14.46 -16.27 -2.41
N ALA A 250 14.10 -15.65 -3.54
CA ALA A 250 14.96 -14.70 -4.25
C ALA A 250 15.15 -13.39 -3.46
N ILE A 251 14.09 -12.89 -2.79
CA ILE A 251 14.18 -11.75 -1.87
C ILE A 251 15.16 -12.05 -0.74
N ILE A 252 15.05 -13.22 -0.11
CA ILE A 252 15.96 -13.63 0.97
C ILE A 252 17.40 -13.72 0.47
N ALA A 253 17.64 -14.36 -0.69
CA ALA A 253 18.97 -14.51 -1.26
C ALA A 253 19.60 -13.16 -1.62
N THR A 254 18.84 -12.25 -2.23
CA THR A 254 19.32 -10.91 -2.61
C THR A 254 19.60 -10.03 -1.40
N LEU A 255 18.75 -10.08 -0.37
CA LEU A 255 19.01 -9.39 0.89
C LEU A 255 20.26 -9.93 1.58
N GLN A 256 20.45 -11.25 1.60
CA GLN A 256 21.66 -11.87 2.16
C GLN A 256 22.93 -11.40 1.42
N GLN A 257 22.90 -11.37 0.08
CA GLN A 257 24.00 -10.85 -0.73
C GLN A 257 24.29 -9.37 -0.41
N THR A 258 23.25 -8.56 -0.23
CA THR A 258 23.39 -7.13 0.10
C THR A 258 23.97 -6.92 1.51
N VAL A 259 23.72 -7.84 2.44
CA VAL A 259 24.35 -7.84 3.78
C VAL A 259 25.85 -8.11 3.70
N ASP A 260 26.27 -8.93 2.73
CA ASP A 260 27.67 -9.30 2.54
C ASP A 260 28.47 -8.27 1.70
N GLU A 261 27.82 -7.23 1.16
CA GLU A 261 28.46 -6.15 0.39
C GLU A 261 29.25 -5.15 1.28
N GLU A 262 30.25 -4.46 0.70
CA GLU A 262 31.09 -3.48 1.42
C GLU A 262 30.33 -2.22 1.91
N ASP A 263 29.18 -1.89 1.29
CA ASP A 263 28.38 -0.72 1.66
C ASP A 263 27.61 -0.97 2.97
N ARG A 264 28.24 -0.59 4.08
CA ARG A 264 27.69 -0.74 5.43
C ARG A 264 26.28 -0.18 5.61
N VAL A 265 25.89 0.87 4.87
CA VAL A 265 24.56 1.47 4.99
C VAL A 265 23.50 0.54 4.44
N LYS A 266 23.76 0.00 3.24
CA LYS A 266 22.87 -0.97 2.59
C LYS A 266 22.83 -2.28 3.37
N ALA A 267 23.97 -2.72 3.89
CA ALA A 267 24.05 -3.92 4.70
C ALA A 267 23.19 -3.82 5.97
N ILE A 268 23.18 -2.66 6.66
CA ILE A 268 22.34 -2.46 7.85
C ILE A 268 20.85 -2.48 7.50
N GLU A 269 20.43 -1.78 6.44
CA GLU A 269 19.03 -1.76 6.01
C GLU A 269 18.56 -3.15 5.54
N ALA A 270 19.37 -3.82 4.72
CA ALA A 270 19.12 -5.18 4.27
C ALA A 270 19.06 -6.17 5.43
N THR A 271 19.90 -6.02 6.46
CA THR A 271 19.84 -6.85 7.69
C THR A 271 18.50 -6.66 8.41
N GLY A 272 18.02 -5.41 8.53
CA GLY A 272 16.74 -5.12 9.15
C GLY A 272 15.56 -5.73 8.41
N ILE A 273 15.53 -5.58 7.08
CA ILE A 273 14.47 -6.15 6.23
C ILE A 273 14.56 -7.68 6.24
N LEU A 274 15.76 -8.26 6.18
CA LEU A 274 15.97 -9.70 6.23
C LEU A 274 15.45 -10.29 7.54
N ALA A 275 15.67 -9.61 8.67
CA ALA A 275 15.15 -10.04 9.97
C ALA A 275 13.61 -10.02 10.01
N GLN A 276 12.97 -9.03 9.37
CA GLN A 276 11.51 -8.97 9.26
C GLN A 276 10.96 -10.07 8.35
N VAL A 277 11.54 -10.25 7.15
CA VAL A 277 11.09 -11.23 6.15
C VAL A 277 11.29 -12.67 6.65
N LYS A 278 12.35 -12.93 7.44
CA LYS A 278 12.59 -14.21 8.10
C LYS A 278 11.87 -14.38 9.43
N SER A 279 11.03 -13.42 9.85
CA SER A 279 10.25 -13.58 11.08
C SER A 279 9.08 -14.53 10.86
N PHE A 280 8.79 -15.36 11.87
CA PHE A 280 7.61 -16.21 11.84
C PHE A 280 6.31 -15.40 11.77
N ASP A 281 6.25 -14.24 12.44
CA ASP A 281 5.13 -13.29 12.38
C ASP A 281 4.82 -12.82 10.96
N PHE A 282 5.87 -12.49 10.18
CA PHE A 282 5.72 -12.08 8.79
C PHE A 282 5.15 -13.21 7.94
N ILE A 283 5.61 -14.44 8.13
CA ILE A 283 5.11 -15.60 7.39
C ILE A 283 3.64 -15.88 7.70
N VAL A 284 3.26 -15.90 8.98
CA VAL A 284 1.86 -16.07 9.42
C VAL A 284 0.98 -14.99 8.79
N SER A 285 1.40 -13.72 8.91
CA SER A 285 0.67 -12.59 8.35
C SER A 285 0.52 -12.70 6.83
N LEU A 286 1.60 -13.06 6.12
CA LEU A 286 1.60 -13.16 4.66
C LEU A 286 0.63 -14.23 4.15
N VAL A 287 0.56 -15.39 4.81
CA VAL A 287 -0.37 -16.47 4.46
C VAL A 287 -1.83 -16.07 4.77
N ILE A 288 -2.09 -15.49 5.96
CA ILE A 288 -3.42 -14.99 6.32
C ILE A 288 -3.90 -13.96 5.30
N TYR A 289 -3.08 -12.95 4.99
CA TYR A 289 -3.43 -11.91 4.03
C TYR A 289 -3.64 -12.48 2.62
N LYS A 290 -2.81 -13.43 2.17
CA LYS A 290 -3.01 -14.09 0.87
C LYS A 290 -4.40 -14.73 0.78
N LYS A 291 -4.81 -15.46 1.82
CA LYS A 291 -6.10 -16.17 1.84
C LYS A 291 -7.28 -15.18 1.83
N ILE A 292 -7.28 -14.23 2.75
CA ILE A 292 -8.36 -13.25 2.91
C ILE A 292 -8.47 -12.34 1.67
N MET A 293 -7.35 -11.76 1.23
CA MET A 293 -7.32 -10.86 0.07
C MET A 293 -7.68 -11.58 -1.22
N GLY A 294 -7.37 -12.87 -1.34
CA GLY A 294 -7.71 -13.66 -2.52
C GLY A 294 -9.22 -13.83 -2.70
N VAL A 295 -9.98 -13.90 -1.61
CA VAL A 295 -11.45 -13.91 -1.66
C VAL A 295 -11.99 -12.52 -2.03
N SER A 296 -11.51 -11.47 -1.36
CA SER A 296 -11.93 -10.09 -1.65
C SER A 296 -11.60 -9.62 -3.07
N ALA A 297 -10.43 -10.00 -3.60
CA ALA A 297 -10.00 -9.63 -4.94
C ALA A 297 -10.95 -10.19 -6.01
N LYS A 298 -11.38 -11.45 -5.87
CA LYS A 298 -12.36 -12.07 -6.78
C LYS A 298 -13.69 -11.33 -6.76
N LEU A 299 -14.20 -10.98 -5.57
CA LEU A 299 -15.44 -10.20 -5.48
C LEU A 299 -15.26 -8.84 -6.14
N SER A 300 -14.15 -8.15 -5.89
CA SER A 300 -13.84 -6.84 -6.46
C SER A 300 -13.80 -6.89 -7.99
N ASP A 301 -13.13 -7.88 -8.58
CA ASP A 301 -13.05 -8.07 -10.03
C ASP A 301 -14.42 -8.41 -10.64
N LEU A 302 -15.23 -9.20 -9.94
CA LEU A 302 -16.56 -9.57 -10.42
C LEU A 302 -17.54 -8.39 -10.38
N LEU A 303 -17.55 -7.60 -9.30
CA LEU A 303 -18.40 -6.42 -9.14
C LEU A 303 -18.07 -5.29 -10.13
N GLN A 304 -16.87 -5.29 -10.71
CA GLN A 304 -16.42 -4.30 -11.69
C GLN A 304 -16.70 -4.70 -13.15
N LYS A 305 -17.32 -5.85 -13.42
CA LYS A 305 -17.66 -6.26 -14.78
C LYS A 305 -18.82 -5.43 -15.33
N GLU A 306 -18.64 -4.86 -16.52
CA GLU A 306 -19.65 -4.03 -17.21
C GLU A 306 -20.95 -4.81 -17.51
N SER A 307 -20.86 -6.13 -17.70
CA SER A 307 -21.99 -6.99 -18.01
C SER A 307 -22.65 -7.62 -16.76
N LEU A 308 -22.38 -7.12 -15.55
CA LEU A 308 -22.87 -7.74 -14.32
C LEU A 308 -24.31 -7.30 -14.03
N ASP A 309 -25.22 -8.26 -13.91
CA ASP A 309 -26.58 -8.04 -13.43
C ASP A 309 -26.63 -7.89 -11.91
N LEU A 310 -27.53 -7.03 -11.42
CA LEU A 310 -27.66 -6.70 -9.99
C LEU A 310 -28.09 -7.90 -9.15
N GLY A 311 -28.88 -8.83 -9.71
CA GLY A 311 -29.28 -10.06 -9.04
C GLY A 311 -28.10 -11.00 -8.78
N THR A 312 -27.23 -11.18 -9.78
CA THR A 312 -25.99 -11.95 -9.66
C THR A 312 -25.00 -11.23 -8.75
N ALA A 313 -24.90 -9.90 -8.80
CA ALA A 313 -24.08 -9.13 -7.86
C ALA A 313 -24.49 -9.39 -6.40
N ALA A 314 -25.79 -9.36 -6.10
CA ALA A 314 -26.32 -9.68 -4.78
C ALA A 314 -25.99 -11.13 -4.36
N GLY A 315 -26.11 -12.09 -5.28
CA GLY A 315 -25.72 -13.48 -5.03
C GLY A 315 -24.22 -13.66 -4.77
N LEU A 316 -23.36 -12.92 -5.49
CA LEU A 316 -21.91 -12.95 -5.32
C LEU A 316 -21.46 -12.33 -4.00
N ILE A 317 -22.09 -11.23 -3.57
CA ILE A 317 -21.86 -10.63 -2.27
C ILE A 317 -22.21 -11.63 -1.17
N GLN A 318 -23.41 -12.23 -1.23
CA GLN A 318 -23.83 -13.22 -0.25
C GLN A 318 -22.89 -14.43 -0.22
N GLY A 319 -22.56 -15.01 -1.37
CA GLY A 319 -21.65 -16.15 -1.45
C GLY A 319 -20.24 -15.82 -0.95
N THR A 320 -19.79 -14.56 -1.08
CA THR A 320 -18.51 -14.11 -0.53
C THR A 320 -18.58 -13.97 1.00
N THR A 321 -19.68 -13.43 1.54
CA THR A 321 -19.95 -13.38 2.98
C THR A 321 -19.96 -14.79 3.57
N ASP A 322 -20.70 -15.72 2.94
CA ASP A 322 -20.77 -17.12 3.34
C ASP A 322 -19.39 -17.77 3.28
N THR A 323 -18.57 -17.44 2.28
CA THR A 323 -17.17 -17.92 2.19
C THR A 323 -16.34 -17.45 3.39
N PHE A 324 -16.43 -16.17 3.78
CA PHE A 324 -15.71 -15.66 4.95
C PHE A 324 -16.21 -16.28 6.26
N GLU A 325 -17.51 -16.52 6.38
CA GLU A 325 -18.08 -17.22 7.53
C GLU A 325 -17.61 -18.68 7.61
N MET A 326 -17.58 -19.38 6.47
CA MET A 326 -17.04 -20.75 6.38
C MET A 326 -15.55 -20.81 6.69
N MET A 327 -14.78 -19.77 6.35
CA MET A 327 -13.37 -19.66 6.71
C MET A 327 -13.16 -19.50 8.22
N ARG A 328 -14.20 -19.11 8.96
CA ARG A 328 -14.18 -18.89 10.41
C ARG A 328 -14.51 -20.17 11.19
N CYS A 329 -13.85 -21.28 10.84
CA CYS A 329 -13.93 -22.53 11.59
C CYS A 329 -12.54 -23.12 11.87
N GLU A 330 -12.49 -24.05 12.83
CA GLU A 330 -11.25 -24.72 13.26
C GLU A 330 -10.59 -25.51 12.10
N ASP A 331 -11.36 -26.25 11.31
CA ASP A 331 -10.82 -27.04 10.20
C ASP A 331 -10.14 -26.16 9.13
N GLN A 332 -10.71 -24.99 8.82
CA GLN A 332 -10.11 -24.06 7.86
C GLN A 332 -8.86 -23.37 8.43
N TRP A 333 -8.85 -23.12 9.74
CA TRP A 333 -7.64 -22.65 10.42
C TRP A 333 -6.53 -23.69 10.34
N ASP A 334 -6.81 -24.97 10.59
CA ASP A 334 -5.81 -26.03 10.55
C ASP A 334 -5.18 -26.18 9.17
N LEU A 335 -5.97 -26.09 8.10
CA LEU A 335 -5.47 -26.07 6.72
C LEU A 335 -4.56 -24.87 6.46
N LEU A 336 -4.96 -23.67 6.90
CA LEU A 336 -4.15 -22.47 6.76
C LEU A 336 -2.85 -22.57 7.57
N TRP A 337 -2.91 -23.13 8.76
CA TRP A 337 -1.76 -23.32 9.62
C TRP A 337 -0.77 -24.33 9.05
N GLN A 338 -1.25 -25.38 8.37
CA GLN A 338 -0.40 -26.29 7.60
C GLN A 338 0.33 -25.57 6.46
N GLU A 339 -0.32 -24.62 5.76
CA GLU A 339 0.34 -23.78 4.74
C GLU A 339 1.44 -22.91 5.37
N VAL A 340 1.20 -22.32 6.55
CA VAL A 340 2.20 -21.54 7.31
C VAL A 340 3.42 -22.41 7.64
N ILE A 341 3.20 -23.60 8.21
CA ILE A 341 4.29 -24.52 8.59
C ILE A 341 5.07 -24.95 7.35
N ALA A 342 4.38 -25.32 6.27
CA ALA A 342 5.02 -25.74 5.02
C ALA A 342 5.90 -24.62 4.44
N LEU A 343 5.41 -23.38 4.42
CA LEU A 343 6.16 -22.23 3.92
C LEU A 343 7.35 -21.88 4.83
N SER A 344 7.17 -21.94 6.15
CA SER A 344 8.24 -21.73 7.14
C SER A 344 9.37 -22.75 6.97
N ASN A 345 9.02 -24.03 6.80
CA ASN A 345 10.00 -25.11 6.61
C ASN A 345 10.73 -24.97 5.27
N HIS A 346 10.02 -24.59 4.20
CA HIS A 346 10.64 -24.36 2.89
C HIS A 346 11.68 -23.22 2.91
N LEU A 347 11.52 -22.24 3.80
CA LEU A 347 12.43 -21.11 3.93
C LEU A 347 13.45 -21.23 5.08
N ASP A 348 13.47 -22.37 5.78
CA ASP A 348 14.32 -22.62 6.95
C ASP A 348 14.15 -21.54 8.05
N ILE A 349 12.91 -21.12 8.28
CA ILE A 349 12.55 -20.14 9.31
C ILE A 349 12.14 -20.86 10.59
N SER A 350 12.72 -20.45 11.73
CA SER A 350 12.35 -20.97 13.05
C SER A 350 10.90 -20.61 13.38
N GLN A 351 10.15 -21.60 13.87
CA GLN A 351 8.75 -21.46 14.29
C GLN A 351 8.59 -20.74 15.65
N THR A 352 9.68 -20.17 16.18
CA THR A 352 9.64 -19.36 17.40
C THR A 352 9.42 -17.89 17.03
N PRO A 353 8.43 -17.20 17.62
CA PRO A 353 8.24 -15.78 17.38
C PRO A 353 9.49 -15.00 17.79
N ILE A 354 9.87 -14.00 16.99
CA ILE A 354 11.07 -13.21 17.25
C ILE A 354 10.81 -12.31 18.46
N ARG A 355 11.75 -12.30 19.42
CA ARG A 355 11.73 -11.41 20.59
C ARG A 355 11.68 -9.94 20.16
N SER A 356 10.77 -9.15 20.74
CA SER A 356 10.96 -7.69 20.75
C SER A 356 11.67 -7.23 22.02
N ALA A 357 12.76 -6.47 21.82
CA ALA A 357 13.40 -5.68 22.85
C ALA A 357 12.64 -4.34 23.01
N ARG A 358 12.20 -4.06 24.25
CA ARG A 358 11.66 -2.79 24.77
C ARG A 358 10.44 -2.22 24.04
N GLN A 359 9.28 -2.31 24.70
CA GLN A 359 8.05 -1.61 24.35
C GLN A 359 8.30 -0.11 24.09
N ARG A 360 8.02 0.35 22.88
CA ARG A 360 7.76 1.78 22.60
C ARG A 360 6.27 1.97 22.47
N ARG A 361 5.71 2.89 23.27
CA ARG A 361 4.31 3.28 23.14
C ARG A 361 4.11 3.95 21.77
N PRO A 362 3.13 3.51 20.96
CA PRO A 362 2.82 4.19 19.70
C PRO A 362 2.27 5.60 19.97
N PRO A 363 2.46 6.56 19.04
CA PRO A 363 1.82 7.87 19.09
C PRO A 363 0.30 7.75 19.07
N ALA A 364 -0.41 8.57 19.85
CA ALA A 364 -1.86 8.49 20.05
C ALA A 364 -2.70 8.60 18.76
N PHE A 365 -2.15 9.16 17.68
CA PHE A 365 -2.82 9.27 16.38
C PHE A 365 -2.96 7.94 15.63
N ILE A 366 -2.18 6.90 15.99
CA ILE A 366 -2.18 5.58 15.32
C ILE A 366 -2.99 4.55 16.15
N SER A 367 -3.74 4.95 17.18
CA SER A 367 -4.56 4.01 17.98
C SER A 367 -5.67 3.35 17.17
N ASP A 368 -6.12 4.01 16.11
CA ASP A 368 -7.27 3.58 15.30
C ASP A 368 -6.85 2.76 14.06
N CYS A 369 -5.54 2.58 13.85
CA CYS A 369 -5.01 1.60 12.91
C CYS A 369 -4.56 0.38 13.71
N PHE A 370 -4.91 -0.82 13.25
CA PHE A 370 -4.38 -2.08 13.79
C PHE A 370 -2.85 -2.14 13.59
N LEU A 371 -2.10 -1.48 14.47
CA LEU A 371 -0.79 -1.95 14.85
C LEU A 371 -1.05 -3.06 15.86
N THR A 372 -0.65 -4.28 15.51
CA THR A 372 -0.49 -5.36 16.47
C THR A 372 0.33 -4.82 17.64
N GLY A 373 -0.34 -4.49 18.74
CA GLY A 373 0.33 -4.35 20.01
C GLY A 373 0.92 -5.71 20.32
N GLU A 374 2.20 -5.87 20.05
CA GLU A 374 2.96 -7.05 20.41
C GLU A 374 2.90 -7.21 21.94
N THR A 375 2.00 -8.07 22.40
CA THR A 375 2.15 -8.72 23.68
C THR A 375 1.99 -10.22 23.48
N PRO A 376 3.13 -10.92 23.43
CA PRO A 376 3.30 -12.06 24.29
C PRO A 376 4.47 -11.82 25.26
N VAL A 377 4.27 -12.19 26.52
CA VAL A 377 5.37 -12.50 27.41
C VAL A 377 6.18 -13.64 26.77
N ALA A 378 7.49 -13.46 26.66
CA ALA A 378 8.38 -14.48 26.13
C ALA A 378 8.41 -15.70 27.07
N THR A 379 7.68 -16.73 26.68
CA THR A 379 7.94 -18.12 27.06
C THR A 379 8.09 -18.91 25.77
N ASP A 380 8.98 -19.90 25.74
CA ASP A 380 9.07 -20.88 24.66
C ASP A 380 7.75 -21.66 24.61
N LEU A 381 6.73 -21.07 23.99
CA LEU A 381 5.41 -21.66 23.87
C LEU A 381 5.50 -22.79 22.83
N PRO A 382 4.93 -23.96 23.10
CA PRO A 382 4.73 -25.00 22.09
C PRO A 382 4.08 -24.43 20.82
N VAL A 383 4.38 -25.03 19.66
CA VAL A 383 3.80 -24.63 18.37
C VAL A 383 2.26 -24.65 18.40
N SER A 384 1.65 -25.52 19.19
CA SER A 384 0.20 -25.60 19.41
C SER A 384 -0.37 -24.37 20.14
N GLU A 385 0.33 -23.86 21.15
CA GLU A 385 -0.05 -22.66 21.91
C GLU A 385 0.17 -21.40 21.07
N THR A 386 1.24 -21.39 20.28
CA THR A 386 1.52 -20.34 19.29
C THR A 386 0.43 -20.27 18.20
N SER A 387 0.03 -21.41 17.63
CA SER A 387 -1.09 -21.51 16.68
C SER A 387 -2.38 -20.95 17.26
N THR A 388 -2.71 -21.35 18.49
CA THR A 388 -3.93 -20.89 19.18
C THR A 388 -3.93 -19.37 19.38
N SER A 389 -2.77 -18.78 19.69
CA SER A 389 -2.62 -17.33 19.84
C SER A 389 -2.92 -16.58 18.53
N TYR A 390 -2.33 -16.96 17.40
CA TYR A 390 -2.62 -16.29 16.12
C TYR A 390 -4.05 -16.51 15.67
N LYS A 391 -4.62 -17.69 15.91
CA LYS A 391 -6.03 -17.97 15.63
C LYS A 391 -6.96 -16.98 16.34
N GLN A 392 -6.79 -16.85 17.66
CA GLN A 392 -7.67 -16.05 18.51
C GLN A 392 -7.42 -14.55 18.41
N ASN A 393 -6.16 -14.13 18.24
CA ASN A 393 -5.78 -12.72 18.32
C ASN A 393 -5.63 -12.05 16.95
N VAL A 394 -5.45 -12.82 15.87
CA VAL A 394 -5.21 -12.28 14.53
C VAL A 394 -6.25 -12.78 13.53
N TYR A 395 -6.33 -14.09 13.29
CA TYR A 395 -7.13 -14.64 12.19
C TYR A 395 -8.64 -14.45 12.36
N PHE A 396 -9.23 -14.93 13.46
CA PHE A 396 -10.67 -14.77 13.69
C PHE A 396 -11.10 -13.31 13.85
N PRO A 397 -10.40 -12.46 14.63
CA PRO A 397 -10.74 -11.03 14.69
C PRO A 397 -10.69 -10.34 13.32
N THR A 398 -9.72 -10.68 12.46
CA THR A 398 -9.63 -10.11 11.11
C THR A 398 -10.83 -10.52 10.26
N LEU A 399 -11.24 -11.79 10.32
CA LEU A 399 -12.45 -12.26 9.64
C LEU A 399 -13.71 -11.60 10.18
N ASP A 400 -13.84 -11.48 11.50
CA ASP A 400 -15.01 -10.88 12.16
C ASP A 400 -15.20 -9.42 11.73
N VAL A 401 -14.11 -8.65 11.64
CA VAL A 401 -14.14 -7.27 11.13
C VAL A 401 -14.60 -7.25 9.67
N ILE A 402 -14.01 -8.08 8.80
CA ILE A 402 -14.36 -8.10 7.38
C ILE A 402 -15.82 -8.52 7.16
N ILE A 403 -16.28 -9.55 7.86
CA ILE A 403 -17.67 -10.02 7.80
C ILE A 403 -18.61 -8.91 8.28
N SER A 404 -18.29 -8.25 9.39
CA SER A 404 -19.09 -7.14 9.93
C SER A 404 -19.20 -6.00 8.93
N GLU A 405 -18.08 -5.56 8.34
CA GLU A 405 -18.04 -4.46 7.38
C GLU A 405 -18.80 -4.79 6.09
N ILE A 406 -18.67 -6.02 5.56
CA ILE A 406 -19.42 -6.45 4.38
C ILE A 406 -20.92 -6.48 4.68
N LYS A 407 -21.34 -6.98 5.85
CA LYS A 407 -22.74 -7.03 6.26
C LYS A 407 -23.34 -5.66 6.54
N GLU A 408 -22.55 -4.74 7.10
CA GLU A 408 -22.97 -3.36 7.33
C GLU A 408 -23.17 -2.63 5.99
N HIS A 409 -22.22 -2.77 5.07
CA HIS A 409 -22.27 -2.11 3.77
C HIS A 409 -23.34 -2.70 2.85
N PHE A 410 -23.48 -4.03 2.84
CA PHE A 410 -24.48 -4.77 2.08
C PHE A 410 -25.51 -5.39 3.03
N SER A 411 -26.25 -4.55 3.73
CA SER A 411 -27.33 -4.99 4.61
C SER A 411 -28.34 -5.89 3.89
N ASP A 412 -29.05 -6.75 4.65
CA ASP A 412 -30.11 -7.61 4.10
C ASP A 412 -31.17 -6.81 3.33
N LEU A 413 -31.44 -5.57 3.76
CA LEU A 413 -32.30 -4.63 3.05
C LEU A 413 -31.71 -4.25 1.70
N ASN A 414 -30.43 -3.83 1.64
CA ASN A 414 -29.76 -3.44 0.39
C ASN A 414 -29.71 -4.62 -0.60
N ILE A 415 -29.40 -5.82 -0.12
CA ILE A 415 -29.40 -7.04 -0.94
C ILE A 415 -30.81 -7.35 -1.46
N SER A 416 -31.83 -7.16 -0.63
CA SER A 416 -33.23 -7.37 -1.03
C SER A 416 -33.68 -6.35 -2.07
N LEU A 417 -33.30 -5.08 -1.92
CA LEU A 417 -33.57 -4.02 -2.91
C LEU A 417 -32.86 -4.28 -4.24
N LEU A 418 -31.61 -4.74 -4.23
CA LEU A 418 -30.88 -5.14 -5.45
C LEU A 418 -31.60 -6.28 -6.19
N LYS A 419 -32.13 -7.26 -5.45
CA LYS A 419 -32.96 -8.35 -6.02
C LYS A 419 -34.30 -7.84 -6.56
N SER A 420 -34.90 -6.83 -5.93
CA SER A 420 -36.12 -6.16 -6.44
C SER A 420 -35.85 -5.38 -7.72
N ILE A 421 -34.72 -4.71 -7.82
CA ILE A 421 -34.33 -3.99 -9.05
C ILE A 421 -34.04 -4.99 -10.17
N ASP A 422 -33.38 -6.11 -9.86
CA ASP A 422 -33.15 -7.18 -10.82
C ASP A 422 -34.46 -7.80 -11.34
N SER A 423 -35.50 -7.91 -10.49
CA SER A 423 -36.81 -8.41 -10.95
C SER A 423 -37.53 -7.44 -11.88
N LEU A 424 -37.12 -6.16 -11.95
CA LEU A 424 -37.62 -5.19 -12.93
C LEU A 424 -36.82 -5.22 -14.24
N ASN A 425 -35.68 -5.90 -14.30
CA ASN A 425 -34.87 -6.00 -15.52
C ASN A 425 -35.48 -7.02 -16.50
N PRO A 426 -35.84 -6.63 -17.73
CA PRO A 426 -36.39 -7.54 -18.75
C PRO A 426 -35.48 -8.72 -19.08
N SER A 427 -34.16 -8.54 -18.97
CA SER A 427 -33.17 -9.61 -19.22
C SER A 427 -33.02 -10.58 -18.04
N SER A 428 -33.59 -10.28 -16.87
CA SER A 428 -33.51 -11.16 -15.70
C SER A 428 -34.40 -12.39 -15.85
N LYS A 429 -33.91 -13.55 -15.40
CA LYS A 429 -34.70 -14.78 -15.30
C LYS A 429 -35.90 -14.64 -14.35
N LYS A 430 -35.86 -13.66 -13.44
CA LYS A 430 -36.89 -13.43 -12.43
C LYS A 430 -37.74 -12.19 -12.73
N PHE A 431 -37.78 -11.78 -14.00
CA PHE A 431 -38.52 -10.62 -14.46
C PHE A 431 -39.99 -10.64 -14.02
N LEU A 432 -40.43 -9.53 -13.42
CA LEU A 432 -41.76 -9.29 -12.87
C LEU A 432 -42.20 -10.36 -11.86
N SER A 433 -41.29 -10.80 -10.98
CA SER A 433 -41.64 -11.61 -9.81
C SER A 433 -42.15 -10.72 -8.66
N ILE A 434 -43.40 -10.92 -8.26
CA ILE A 434 -44.07 -10.14 -7.22
C ILE A 434 -43.37 -10.31 -5.86
N GLU A 435 -42.98 -11.55 -5.53
CA GLU A 435 -42.29 -11.87 -4.26
C GLU A 435 -41.01 -11.06 -4.10
N LEU A 436 -40.25 -10.89 -5.19
CA LEU A 436 -38.99 -10.14 -5.18
C LEU A 436 -39.18 -8.63 -5.27
N LEU A 437 -40.33 -8.15 -5.75
CA LEU A 437 -40.62 -6.72 -5.86
C LEU A 437 -41.10 -6.09 -4.55
N SER A 438 -41.66 -6.91 -3.65
CA SER A 438 -42.21 -6.49 -2.35
C SER A 438 -41.28 -5.59 -1.50
N PRO A 439 -39.97 -5.88 -1.34
CA PRO A 439 -39.06 -5.02 -0.57
C PRO A 439 -39.00 -3.57 -1.09
N LEU A 440 -38.97 -3.39 -2.42
CA LEU A 440 -38.94 -2.07 -3.04
C LEU A 440 -40.27 -1.34 -2.88
N LEU A 441 -41.39 -2.04 -3.02
CA LEU A 441 -42.73 -1.48 -2.79
C LEU A 441 -42.90 -0.99 -1.35
N HIS A 442 -42.47 -1.79 -0.37
CA HIS A 442 -42.57 -1.43 1.03
C HIS A 442 -41.67 -0.24 1.38
N GLN A 443 -40.44 -0.22 0.88
CA GLN A 443 -39.47 0.85 1.16
C GLN A 443 -39.93 2.19 0.57
N TYR A 444 -40.49 2.19 -0.64
CA TYR A 444 -40.87 3.40 -1.37
C TYR A 444 -42.38 3.65 -1.40
N GLN A 445 -43.16 3.00 -0.53
CA GLN A 445 -44.63 3.11 -0.52
C GLN A 445 -45.17 4.56 -0.51
N HIS A 446 -44.42 5.51 0.03
CA HIS A 446 -44.79 6.92 0.12
C HIS A 446 -44.57 7.70 -1.18
N CYS A 447 -43.71 7.18 -2.08
CA CYS A 447 -43.46 7.71 -3.41
C CYS A 447 -44.35 7.07 -4.48
N LEU A 448 -45.06 5.99 -4.14
CA LEU A 448 -45.82 5.20 -5.10
C LEU A 448 -47.29 5.63 -5.13
N SER A 449 -47.85 5.65 -6.34
CA SER A 449 -49.27 5.85 -6.60
C SER A 449 -50.11 4.72 -5.98
N PRO A 450 -51.33 5.00 -5.49
CA PRO A 450 -52.21 3.97 -4.95
C PRO A 450 -52.67 3.03 -6.08
N GLY A 451 -52.30 1.76 -6.01
CA GLY A 451 -52.62 0.78 -7.06
C GLY A 451 -52.42 -0.67 -6.65
N ASN A 452 -52.97 -1.60 -7.42
CA ASN A 452 -52.75 -3.04 -7.24
C ASN A 452 -51.63 -3.49 -8.18
N VAL A 453 -50.42 -3.57 -7.63
CA VAL A 453 -49.21 -3.96 -8.37
C VAL A 453 -49.31 -5.38 -8.94
N GLU A 454 -50.01 -6.29 -8.29
CA GLU A 454 -50.17 -7.66 -8.78
C GLU A 454 -50.95 -7.67 -10.12
N ASN A 455 -52.01 -6.86 -10.19
CA ASN A 455 -52.79 -6.70 -11.42
C ASN A 455 -52.00 -6.01 -12.53
N GLU A 456 -51.21 -4.98 -12.19
CA GLU A 456 -50.31 -4.31 -13.14
C GLU A 456 -49.25 -5.27 -13.68
N VAL A 457 -48.62 -6.07 -12.81
CA VAL A 457 -47.62 -7.08 -13.19
C VAL A 457 -48.21 -8.11 -14.15
N VAL A 458 -49.38 -8.65 -13.83
CA VAL A 458 -50.05 -9.63 -14.69
C VAL A 458 -50.42 -9.00 -16.03
N SER A 459 -50.94 -7.77 -16.03
CA SER A 459 -51.34 -7.06 -17.24
C SER A 459 -50.15 -6.70 -18.12
N LEU A 460 -49.03 -6.26 -17.52
CA LEU A 460 -47.80 -5.93 -18.23
C LEU A 460 -47.17 -7.17 -18.86
N LYS A 461 -47.17 -8.33 -18.17
CA LYS A 461 -46.73 -9.60 -18.76
C LYS A 461 -47.51 -9.96 -20.02
N HIS A 462 -48.84 -9.82 -19.97
CA HIS A 462 -49.70 -10.09 -21.13
C HIS A 462 -49.53 -9.06 -22.26
N TYR A 463 -49.20 -7.81 -21.92
CA TYR A 463 -48.91 -6.76 -22.89
C TYR A 463 -47.59 -7.02 -23.61
N LEU A 464 -46.51 -7.29 -22.86
CA LEU A 464 -45.17 -7.58 -23.41
C LEU A 464 -45.14 -8.87 -24.23
N ALA A 465 -45.98 -9.86 -23.90
CA ALA A 465 -46.14 -11.06 -24.72
C ALA A 465 -46.72 -10.78 -26.13
N ARG A 466 -47.44 -9.66 -26.30
CA ARG A 466 -48.03 -9.23 -27.58
C ARG A 466 -47.21 -8.14 -28.26
N ASN A 467 -46.52 -7.32 -27.47
CA ASN A 467 -45.66 -6.22 -27.89
C ASN A 467 -44.28 -6.44 -27.26
N PRO A 468 -43.43 -7.30 -27.85
CA PRO A 468 -42.09 -7.53 -27.32
C PRO A 468 -41.24 -6.27 -27.47
N ILE A 469 -40.22 -6.13 -26.62
CA ILE A 469 -39.20 -5.09 -26.76
C ILE A 469 -38.25 -5.52 -27.89
N ASP A 470 -38.11 -4.70 -28.93
CA ASP A 470 -37.29 -4.98 -30.13
C ASP A 470 -35.78 -4.83 -29.86
N LYS A 471 -35.25 -5.60 -28.89
CA LYS A 471 -33.81 -5.70 -28.56
C LYS A 471 -33.47 -7.11 -28.09
N GLU A 472 -32.28 -7.60 -28.45
CA GLU A 472 -31.78 -8.93 -28.03
C GLU A 472 -31.51 -9.02 -26.52
N CYS A 473 -31.04 -7.94 -25.90
CA CYS A 473 -30.79 -7.84 -24.45
C CYS A 473 -31.41 -6.54 -23.90
N PRO A 474 -32.71 -6.53 -23.60
CA PRO A 474 -33.39 -5.34 -23.09
C PRO A 474 -32.97 -5.01 -21.65
N GLU A 475 -32.65 -3.75 -21.40
CA GLU A 475 -32.28 -3.20 -20.09
C GLU A 475 -33.46 -2.45 -19.42
N LEU A 476 -33.27 -1.98 -18.19
CA LEU A 476 -34.27 -1.19 -17.45
C LEU A 476 -34.74 0.06 -18.20
N HIS A 477 -33.82 0.73 -18.90
CA HIS A 477 -34.15 1.90 -19.71
C HIS A 477 -35.11 1.57 -20.86
N ASP A 478 -34.91 0.41 -21.51
CA ASP A 478 -35.75 -0.04 -22.61
C ASP A 478 -37.17 -0.37 -22.14
N LEU A 479 -37.28 -0.96 -20.95
CA LEU A 479 -38.57 -1.20 -20.32
C LEU A 479 -39.31 0.12 -20.04
N LEU A 480 -38.60 1.13 -19.55
CA LEU A 480 -39.21 2.43 -19.26
C LEU A 480 -39.69 3.11 -20.54
N GLU A 481 -38.87 3.14 -21.60
CA GLU A 481 -39.28 3.70 -22.90
C GLU A 481 -40.50 2.98 -23.48
N HIS A 482 -40.61 1.66 -23.26
CA HIS A 482 -41.73 0.86 -23.74
C HIS A 482 -43.02 1.09 -22.93
N ILE A 483 -42.91 1.38 -21.62
CA ILE A 483 -44.06 1.63 -20.73
C ILE A 483 -44.50 3.10 -20.76
N ASP A 484 -43.60 4.06 -21.03
CA ASP A 484 -43.91 5.50 -20.96
C ASP A 484 -45.15 5.94 -21.78
N PRO A 485 -45.40 5.43 -23.01
CA PRO A 485 -46.60 5.76 -23.79
C PRO A 485 -47.91 5.28 -23.15
N ILE A 486 -47.84 4.30 -22.26
CA ILE A 486 -48.97 3.62 -21.60
C ILE A 486 -48.89 3.72 -20.07
N LYS A 487 -48.16 4.71 -19.55
CA LYS A 487 -47.91 4.88 -18.11
C LYS A 487 -49.18 4.94 -17.25
N ASP A 488 -50.29 5.47 -17.79
CA ASP A 488 -51.56 5.55 -17.06
C ASP A 488 -52.16 4.17 -16.75
N ALA A 489 -51.78 3.13 -17.50
CA ALA A 489 -52.19 1.75 -17.26
C ALA A 489 -51.30 1.01 -16.25
N PHE A 490 -50.08 1.50 -16.02
CA PHE A 490 -49.06 0.88 -15.15
C PHE A 490 -48.35 1.91 -14.24
N PRO A 491 -49.09 2.74 -13.50
CA PRO A 491 -48.51 3.86 -12.75
C PRO A 491 -47.50 3.38 -11.71
N VAL A 492 -47.80 2.31 -10.97
CA VAL A 492 -46.91 1.83 -9.90
C VAL A 492 -45.65 1.19 -10.49
N LEU A 493 -45.77 0.39 -11.56
CA LEU A 493 -44.61 -0.22 -12.20
C LEU A 493 -43.71 0.82 -12.88
N GLN A 494 -44.28 1.86 -13.50
CA GLN A 494 -43.50 2.95 -14.09
C GLN A 494 -42.67 3.67 -13.01
N GLU A 495 -43.28 3.99 -11.87
CA GLU A 495 -42.58 4.60 -10.73
C GLU A 495 -41.51 3.67 -10.16
N CYS A 496 -41.80 2.37 -10.02
CA CYS A 496 -40.82 1.37 -9.59
C CYS A 496 -39.60 1.31 -10.52
N VAL A 497 -39.81 1.27 -11.84
CA VAL A 497 -38.72 1.27 -12.84
C VAL A 497 -37.95 2.59 -12.79
N THR A 498 -38.65 3.71 -12.64
CA THR A 498 -38.01 5.03 -12.51
C THR A 498 -37.12 5.08 -11.27
N ILE A 499 -37.63 4.65 -10.11
CA ILE A 499 -36.88 4.52 -8.88
C ILE A 499 -35.68 3.60 -9.09
N ALA A 500 -35.86 2.42 -9.70
CA ALA A 500 -34.80 1.48 -10.00
C ALA A 500 -33.67 2.10 -10.85
N MET A 501 -33.98 2.94 -11.84
CA MET A 501 -32.96 3.64 -12.63
C MET A 501 -32.21 4.73 -11.84
N THR A 502 -32.74 5.20 -10.72
CA THR A 502 -32.02 6.14 -9.83
C THR A 502 -31.00 5.42 -8.94
N PHE A 503 -31.10 4.10 -8.79
CA PHE A 503 -30.05 3.32 -8.14
C PHE A 503 -28.85 3.23 -9.07
N GLY A 504 -27.78 3.95 -8.75
CA GLY A 504 -26.53 3.86 -9.50
C GLY A 504 -26.01 2.42 -9.53
N THR A 505 -25.69 1.91 -10.72
CA THR A 505 -24.91 0.67 -10.89
C THR A 505 -23.50 0.92 -10.36
N SER A 506 -23.34 0.68 -9.06
CA SER A 506 -22.14 0.83 -8.27
C SER A 506 -21.65 2.26 -8.05
N THR A 507 -21.38 2.53 -6.78
CA THR A 507 -20.45 3.56 -6.33
C THR A 507 -19.01 3.27 -6.78
N ALA A 508 -18.67 2.16 -7.46
CA ALA A 508 -17.27 1.76 -7.68
C ALA A 508 -16.44 2.75 -8.53
N THR A 509 -17.05 3.54 -9.40
CA THR A 509 -16.33 4.60 -10.13
C THR A 509 -16.04 5.84 -9.26
N VAL A 510 -16.86 6.09 -8.23
CA VAL A 510 -16.76 7.24 -7.31
C VAL A 510 -16.07 6.86 -5.98
N GLU A 511 -16.26 5.63 -5.50
CA GLU A 511 -15.64 5.00 -4.34
C GLU A 511 -14.50 4.08 -4.79
N ARG A 512 -13.46 4.67 -5.38
CA ARG A 512 -12.16 4.00 -5.62
C ARG A 512 -11.41 3.68 -4.31
N SER A 513 -12.12 3.66 -3.19
CA SER A 513 -11.61 3.60 -1.82
C SER A 513 -12.54 2.75 -0.95
N PHE A 514 -12.73 1.48 -1.31
CA PHE A 514 -13.09 0.47 -0.31
C PHE A 514 -11.99 0.41 0.75
N ARG A 515 -12.21 1.07 1.89
CA ARG A 515 -11.38 0.96 3.10
C ARG A 515 -12.18 0.18 4.14
N LEU A 516 -12.06 -1.15 4.13
CA LEU A 516 -12.64 -2.04 5.15
C LEU A 516 -11.98 -1.90 6.55
N SER A 517 -11.21 -0.84 6.81
CA SER A 517 -10.46 -0.70 8.06
C SER A 517 -10.30 0.73 8.56
N VAL A 518 -11.02 1.72 8.01
CA VAL A 518 -11.00 3.08 8.54
C VAL A 518 -12.43 3.60 8.57
N GLY A 519 -13.05 3.54 9.75
CA GLY A 519 -14.42 3.94 10.04
C GLY A 519 -14.75 5.36 9.61
N SER A 520 -15.06 5.52 8.33
CA SER A 520 -15.51 6.76 7.73
C SER A 520 -17.01 6.64 7.56
N ARG A 521 -17.75 7.06 8.59
CA ARG A 521 -19.22 7.15 8.57
C ARG A 521 -19.65 8.01 7.39
N CYS A 522 -20.28 7.40 6.37
CA CYS A 522 -21.17 8.11 5.48
C CYS A 522 -22.59 7.65 5.77
N THR A 523 -23.25 8.36 6.68
CA THR A 523 -24.69 8.27 6.88
C THR A 523 -25.38 8.84 5.64
N PHE A 524 -26.12 8.02 4.91
CA PHE A 524 -27.12 8.51 3.97
C PHE A 524 -28.22 9.21 4.78
N ALA A 525 -28.23 10.54 4.76
CA ALA A 525 -29.39 11.32 5.14
C ALA A 525 -30.23 11.55 3.87
N PRO A 526 -31.54 11.25 3.87
CA PRO A 526 -32.42 11.62 2.77
C PRO A 526 -32.58 13.15 2.75
N GLN A 527 -32.37 13.76 1.58
CA GLN A 527 -32.89 15.10 1.28
C GLN A 527 -34.29 14.98 0.70
#